data_AF-A0A812X9N3-F1
#
_entry.id   AF-A0A812X9N3-F1
#
_cell.length_a   1.000
_cell.length_b   1.000
_cell.length_c   1.000
_cell.angle_alpha   90.00
_cell.angle_beta   90.00
_cell.angle_gamma   90.00
#
_symmetry.space_group_name_H-M   'P 1'
#
loop_
_entity.id
_entity.type
_entity.pdbx_description
1 polymer ?
#
loop_
_entity_poly.entity_id
_entity_poly.type
_entity_poly.pdbx_seq_one_letter_code
_entity_poly.pdbx_strand_id
1 'polypeptide(L)'
;MTCELAPVNENLPPREDLDLDLGELGGEVTWLPSPDHMQAWANSEGEQVTGYYVYFAEADGSMRSLLGNTTEDVHQIDLPSDQPTGTLSTVLVYASSSLAEQTTPLALAFNDTDSSVSSISFTDRDLDAEEIGGTISWTEPADPALVAHYVVYIAEDQFGGNRSQVGSEVPWNSFDISLLPEQPIREPDVAVRSEYSQVLVYTKSTLAEQSTPISFAIVDVNASVSGGAFQEQDLDEAELGGPITWKAPADLTHVTHYDVYFVEFPDATGTNRSQLGDSVEVGTNIIHVPVDFLQGAFSHIQVYTRSSLVEQSTPHVFVPRRSPACASHVQ
;
A
#
# COMPACT_ATOMS: atom_id res chain seq x y z
N MET A 1 25.89 -40.21 41.46
CA MET A 1 24.52 -39.67 41.49
C MET A 1 24.39 -38.83 40.24
N THR A 2 23.62 -39.29 39.26
CA THR A 2 23.16 -38.45 38.16
C THR A 2 21.97 -37.68 38.71
N CYS A 3 22.15 -36.39 39.01
CA CYS A 3 21.02 -35.49 39.25
C CYS A 3 20.30 -35.33 37.93
N GLU A 4 19.20 -36.06 37.75
CA GLU A 4 18.29 -35.86 36.64
C GLU A 4 17.43 -34.65 37.01
N LEU A 5 17.73 -33.49 36.40
CA LEU A 5 16.92 -32.29 36.56
C LEU A 5 15.49 -32.62 36.09
N ALA A 6 14.48 -32.23 36.87
CA ALA A 6 13.10 -32.47 36.51
C ALA A 6 12.74 -31.70 35.22
N PRO A 7 11.96 -32.29 34.30
CA PRO A 7 11.55 -31.60 33.08
C PRO A 7 10.70 -30.36 33.40
N VAL A 8 10.83 -29.34 32.56
CA VAL A 8 9.99 -28.13 32.58
C VAL A 8 8.54 -28.54 32.22
N ASN A 9 7.52 -27.83 32.70
CA ASN A 9 6.12 -28.22 32.57
C ASN A 9 5.65 -28.31 31.09
N GLU A 10 5.10 -29.44 30.68
CA GLU A 10 4.67 -29.76 29.30
C GLU A 10 3.34 -29.10 28.87
N ASN A 11 2.65 -28.34 29.74
CA ASN A 11 1.30 -27.82 29.47
C ASN A 11 1.24 -26.38 28.93
N LEU A 12 2.23 -25.93 28.17
CA LEU A 12 2.15 -24.63 27.52
C LEU A 12 1.33 -24.75 26.21
N PRO A 13 0.41 -23.80 25.92
CA PRO A 13 -0.24 -23.77 24.62
C PRO A 13 0.81 -23.59 23.51
N PRO A 14 0.53 -24.06 22.28
CA PRO A 14 1.38 -23.76 21.12
C PRO A 14 1.57 -22.25 21.01
N ARG A 15 2.81 -21.80 20.80
CA ARG A 15 3.09 -20.39 20.57
C ARG A 15 2.67 -20.04 19.14
N GLU A 16 1.92 -18.95 19.03
CA GLU A 16 1.49 -18.34 17.77
C GLU A 16 2.61 -17.43 17.29
N ASP A 17 2.93 -17.54 16.00
CA ASP A 17 3.90 -16.71 15.32
C ASP A 17 3.31 -15.33 15.03
N LEU A 18 4.01 -14.28 15.47
CA LEU A 18 3.54 -12.90 15.39
C LEU A 18 4.20 -12.07 14.28
N ASP A 19 5.16 -12.57 13.50
CA ASP A 19 5.66 -11.80 12.34
C ASP A 19 4.79 -11.97 11.08
N LEU A 20 4.04 -13.08 11.01
CA LEU A 20 3.01 -13.39 10.02
C LEU A 20 3.54 -13.75 8.62
N ASP A 21 4.85 -14.04 8.52
CA ASP A 21 5.51 -14.45 7.29
C ASP A 21 5.84 -15.92 7.30
N LEU A 22 5.44 -16.62 6.23
CA LEU A 22 5.75 -18.03 6.09
C LEU A 22 7.27 -18.27 6.07
N GLY A 23 7.74 -19.11 6.99
CA GLY A 23 9.14 -19.49 7.13
C GLY A 23 9.95 -18.60 8.06
N GLU A 24 9.30 -17.64 8.71
CA GLU A 24 9.87 -16.77 9.73
C GLU A 24 9.15 -17.03 11.07
N LEU A 25 9.60 -16.36 12.13
CA LEU A 25 9.05 -16.53 13.47
C LEU A 25 9.31 -15.27 14.28
N GLY A 26 8.24 -14.64 14.73
CA GLY A 26 8.30 -13.49 15.60
C GLY A 26 7.58 -13.74 16.91
N GLY A 27 8.09 -13.14 18.01
CA GLY A 27 7.31 -13.02 19.24
C GLY A 27 8.12 -13.26 20.49
N GLU A 28 7.56 -14.04 21.40
CA GLU A 28 8.19 -14.34 22.68
C GLU A 28 8.07 -15.84 22.93
N VAL A 29 9.06 -16.43 23.57
CA VAL A 29 8.98 -17.79 24.13
C VAL A 29 9.01 -17.63 25.64
N THR A 30 8.01 -18.15 26.34
CA THR A 30 8.00 -18.24 27.81
C THR A 30 7.95 -19.69 28.25
N TRP A 31 8.51 -19.96 29.42
CA TRP A 31 8.41 -21.26 30.07
C TRP A 31 8.14 -21.10 31.57
N LEU A 32 7.72 -22.18 32.21
CA LEU A 32 7.52 -22.21 33.65
C LEU A 32 8.49 -23.21 34.28
N PRO A 33 9.34 -22.81 35.23
CA PRO A 33 10.21 -23.76 35.94
C PRO A 33 9.37 -24.83 36.64
N SER A 34 9.92 -26.04 36.76
CA SER A 34 9.23 -27.14 37.46
C SER A 34 8.91 -26.75 38.91
N PRO A 35 7.69 -27.01 39.42
CA PRO A 35 7.34 -26.77 40.82
C PRO A 35 8.27 -27.47 41.82
N ASP A 36 8.79 -28.64 41.45
CA ASP A 36 9.74 -29.42 42.27
C ASP A 36 11.10 -28.70 42.41
N HIS A 37 11.47 -27.84 41.45
CA HIS A 37 12.66 -27.00 41.55
C HIS A 37 12.51 -25.90 42.59
N MET A 38 11.34 -25.24 42.72
CA MET A 38 11.17 -24.17 43.71
C MET A 38 11.24 -24.67 45.17
N GLN A 39 10.94 -25.95 45.43
CA GLN A 39 10.94 -26.53 46.78
C GLN A 39 12.24 -27.27 47.15
N ALA A 40 13.01 -27.76 46.17
CA ALA A 40 14.32 -28.37 46.40
C ALA A 40 15.43 -27.35 46.71
N TRP A 41 15.29 -26.09 46.25
CA TRP A 41 16.30 -25.03 46.41
C TRP A 41 16.58 -24.58 47.85
N ALA A 42 15.69 -24.86 48.80
CA ALA A 42 15.90 -24.45 50.18
C ALA A 42 16.95 -25.28 50.95
N ASN A 43 17.32 -26.48 50.49
CA ASN A 43 17.95 -27.48 51.37
C ASN A 43 19.16 -28.29 50.82
N SER A 44 19.74 -28.01 49.64
CA SER A 44 20.88 -28.82 49.14
C SER A 44 22.03 -28.00 48.52
N GLU A 45 23.27 -28.28 48.94
CA GLU A 45 24.55 -27.77 48.37
C GLU A 45 24.91 -28.39 46.99
N GLY A 46 23.92 -28.90 46.24
CA GLY A 46 24.12 -29.56 44.94
C GLY A 46 23.63 -28.71 43.77
N GLU A 47 24.47 -28.61 42.74
CA GLU A 47 24.27 -28.08 41.37
C GLU A 47 22.97 -27.30 41.15
N GLN A 48 23.05 -25.98 41.38
CA GLN A 48 21.97 -25.05 41.14
C GLN A 48 21.85 -24.75 39.64
N VAL A 49 20.61 -24.61 39.17
CA VAL A 49 20.33 -24.05 37.85
C VAL A 49 20.81 -22.61 37.89
N THR A 50 21.73 -22.25 37.00
CA THR A 50 22.26 -20.89 36.87
C THR A 50 21.60 -20.13 35.71
N GLY A 51 20.89 -20.84 34.83
CA GLY A 51 20.23 -20.25 33.67
C GLY A 51 19.51 -21.26 32.78
N TYR A 52 19.13 -20.78 31.60
CA TYR A 52 18.48 -21.57 30.55
C TYR A 52 19.13 -21.31 29.21
N TYR A 53 19.21 -22.34 28.36
CA TYR A 53 19.54 -22.20 26.95
C TYR A 53 18.32 -22.54 26.10
N VAL A 54 18.02 -21.68 25.13
CA VAL A 54 16.89 -21.82 24.23
C VAL A 54 17.42 -22.07 22.81
N TYR A 55 16.91 -23.10 22.14
CA TYR A 55 17.30 -23.48 20.79
C TYR A 55 16.07 -23.62 19.88
N PHE A 56 16.24 -23.38 18.59
CA PHE A 56 15.40 -23.99 17.58
C PHE A 56 15.94 -25.37 17.21
N ALA A 57 15.04 -26.28 16.86
CA ALA A 57 15.35 -27.65 16.43
C ALA A 57 14.29 -28.17 15.45
N GLU A 58 14.62 -29.26 14.76
CA GLU A 58 13.61 -30.06 14.08
C GLU A 58 12.70 -30.77 15.10
N ALA A 59 11.59 -31.32 14.62
CA ALA A 59 10.59 -31.99 15.45
C ALA A 59 11.13 -33.16 16.28
N ASP A 60 12.25 -33.78 15.85
CA ASP A 60 12.93 -34.85 16.60
C ASP A 60 14.01 -34.34 17.57
N GLY A 61 14.19 -33.02 17.67
CA GLY A 61 15.20 -32.36 18.48
C GLY A 61 16.59 -32.27 17.84
N SER A 62 16.74 -32.72 16.59
CA SER A 62 18.00 -32.60 15.83
C SER A 62 18.20 -31.18 15.25
N MET A 63 19.37 -30.95 14.65
CA MET A 63 19.74 -29.68 14.00
C MET A 63 19.48 -28.42 14.86
N ARG A 64 19.99 -28.45 16.10
CA ARG A 64 19.78 -27.36 17.05
C ARG A 64 20.55 -26.10 16.65
N SER A 65 19.85 -24.96 16.68
CA SER A 65 20.44 -23.62 16.55
C SER A 65 20.17 -22.82 17.82
N LEU A 66 21.20 -22.25 18.44
CA LEU A 66 21.05 -21.48 19.69
C LEU A 66 20.35 -20.15 19.39
N LEU A 67 19.21 -19.92 20.04
CA LEU A 67 18.48 -18.66 20.01
C LEU A 67 19.02 -17.67 21.04
N GLY A 68 19.30 -18.17 22.23
CA GLY A 68 19.87 -17.37 23.30
C GLY A 68 19.92 -18.10 24.63
N ASN A 69 20.32 -17.38 25.67
CA ASN A 69 20.33 -17.87 27.04
C ASN A 69 19.80 -16.81 28.00
N THR A 70 19.31 -17.27 29.14
CA THR A 70 18.78 -16.42 30.20
C THR A 70 19.32 -16.85 31.56
N THR A 71 19.23 -15.98 32.56
CA THR A 71 19.55 -16.32 33.95
C THR A 71 18.42 -17.11 34.59
N GLU A 72 18.67 -17.70 35.77
CA GLU A 72 17.68 -18.53 36.48
C GLU A 72 16.34 -17.82 36.75
N ASP A 73 16.36 -16.49 36.95
CA ASP A 73 15.15 -15.69 37.24
C ASP A 73 14.40 -15.21 35.99
N VAL A 74 14.88 -15.54 34.79
CA VAL A 74 14.29 -15.07 33.52
C VAL A 74 13.81 -16.28 32.72
N HIS A 75 12.49 -16.40 32.61
CA HIS A 75 11.82 -17.53 31.96
C HIS A 75 11.15 -17.14 30.63
N GLN A 76 11.75 -16.17 29.94
CA GLN A 76 11.32 -15.75 28.63
C GLN A 76 12.48 -15.30 27.77
N ILE A 77 12.33 -15.44 26.46
CA ILE A 77 13.21 -14.83 25.46
C ILE A 77 12.35 -14.21 24.36
N ASP A 78 12.68 -12.98 23.98
CA ASP A 78 12.07 -12.31 22.85
C ASP A 78 12.74 -12.82 21.56
N LEU A 79 11.93 -13.19 20.59
CA LEU A 79 12.35 -13.49 19.23
C LEU A 79 12.16 -12.20 18.40
N PRO A 80 13.23 -11.67 17.78
CA PRO A 80 13.07 -10.65 16.76
C PRO A 80 12.06 -11.09 15.70
N SER A 81 11.36 -10.14 15.09
CA SER A 81 10.64 -10.45 13.84
C SER A 81 11.61 -10.97 12.80
N ASP A 82 11.11 -11.78 11.86
CA ASP A 82 11.84 -12.25 10.68
C ASP A 82 12.94 -13.27 11.02
N GLN A 83 12.79 -14.02 12.12
CA GLN A 83 13.77 -15.04 12.50
C GLN A 83 13.57 -16.29 11.62
N PRO A 84 14.51 -16.64 10.72
CA PRO A 84 14.27 -17.72 9.76
C PRO A 84 14.17 -19.08 10.46
N THR A 85 13.12 -19.83 10.16
CA THR A 85 12.85 -21.13 10.79
C THR A 85 13.40 -22.29 9.95
N GLY A 86 13.37 -22.19 8.62
CA GLY A 86 13.82 -23.26 7.73
C GLY A 86 12.98 -24.53 7.88
N THR A 87 13.59 -25.63 8.33
CA THR A 87 12.87 -26.89 8.65
C THR A 87 12.61 -27.06 10.14
N LEU A 88 13.06 -26.09 10.96
CA LEU A 88 12.91 -26.14 12.41
C LEU A 88 11.44 -25.85 12.75
N SER A 89 10.88 -26.62 13.67
CA SER A 89 9.46 -26.56 14.06
C SER A 89 9.26 -26.71 15.56
N THR A 90 10.36 -26.71 16.32
CA THR A 90 10.35 -26.93 17.76
C THR A 90 11.34 -26.00 18.44
N VAL A 91 10.92 -25.41 19.55
CA VAL A 91 11.78 -24.71 20.49
C VAL A 91 12.16 -25.67 21.62
N LEU A 92 13.44 -25.75 21.93
CA LEU A 92 13.98 -26.53 23.03
C LEU A 92 14.50 -25.62 24.13
N VAL A 93 14.04 -25.83 25.37
CA VAL A 93 14.55 -25.11 26.55
C VAL A 93 15.29 -26.09 27.47
N TYR A 94 16.57 -25.82 27.69
CA TYR A 94 17.43 -26.60 28.58
C TYR A 94 17.76 -25.80 29.83
N ALA A 95 17.57 -26.38 31.01
CA ALA A 95 18.15 -25.83 32.23
C ALA A 95 19.69 -26.02 32.21
N SER A 96 20.44 -25.05 32.71
CA SER A 96 21.90 -25.13 32.83
C SER A 96 22.38 -24.82 34.23
N SER A 97 23.50 -25.43 34.62
CA SER A 97 24.24 -25.15 35.86
C SER A 97 25.66 -24.68 35.54
N SER A 98 26.44 -24.39 36.59
CA SER A 98 27.88 -24.13 36.45
C SER A 98 28.70 -25.29 35.87
N LEU A 99 28.12 -26.49 35.76
CA LEU A 99 28.81 -27.71 35.33
C LEU A 99 28.31 -28.25 33.99
N ALA A 100 27.01 -28.19 33.72
CA ALA A 100 26.44 -28.75 32.50
C ALA A 100 25.05 -28.20 32.19
N GLU A 101 24.63 -28.38 30.93
CA GLU A 101 23.24 -28.30 30.50
C GLU A 101 22.53 -29.64 30.79
N GLN A 102 21.22 -29.56 31.03
CA GLN A 102 20.34 -30.73 31.12
C GLN A 102 20.41 -31.55 29.83
N THR A 103 20.20 -32.87 29.90
CA THR A 103 20.22 -33.74 28.72
C THR A 103 18.85 -33.88 28.04
N THR A 104 17.77 -33.59 28.77
CA THR A 104 16.38 -33.66 28.27
C THR A 104 15.75 -32.28 28.37
N PRO A 105 15.41 -31.62 27.23
CA PRO A 105 14.81 -30.30 27.24
C PRO A 105 13.30 -30.34 27.48
N LEU A 106 12.73 -29.16 27.75
CA LEU A 106 11.36 -28.89 27.33
C LEU A 106 11.32 -28.78 25.80
N ALA A 107 10.42 -29.50 25.14
CA ALA A 107 10.16 -29.31 23.73
C ALA A 107 8.79 -28.64 23.54
N LEU A 108 8.77 -27.53 22.82
CA LEU A 108 7.57 -26.79 22.46
C LEU A 108 7.47 -26.69 20.93
N ALA A 109 6.45 -27.31 20.35
CA ALA A 109 6.16 -27.10 18.93
C ALA A 109 5.54 -25.71 18.72
N PHE A 110 5.84 -25.09 17.57
CA PHE A 110 5.22 -23.84 17.15
C PHE A 110 4.48 -24.00 15.83
N ASN A 111 3.57 -23.07 15.55
CA ASN A 111 2.90 -22.97 14.26
C ASN A 111 3.33 -21.68 13.55
N ASP A 112 4.06 -21.85 12.47
CA ASP A 112 4.39 -20.80 11.51
C ASP A 112 3.10 -20.37 10.81
N THR A 113 2.76 -19.09 10.91
CA THR A 113 1.42 -18.58 10.58
C THR A 113 1.51 -17.56 9.46
N ASP A 114 1.07 -17.94 8.25
CA ASP A 114 0.93 -17.00 7.13
C ASP A 114 -0.43 -16.31 7.17
N SER A 115 -0.42 -14.99 7.40
CA SER A 115 -1.62 -14.16 7.38
C SER A 115 -1.64 -13.20 6.20
N SER A 116 -1.01 -13.54 5.07
CA SER A 116 -1.02 -12.71 3.86
C SER A 116 -2.45 -12.49 3.32
N VAL A 117 -2.72 -11.27 2.85
CA VAL A 117 -3.96 -10.97 2.10
C VAL A 117 -3.97 -11.69 0.75
N SER A 118 -5.06 -11.60 -0.01
CA SER A 118 -5.07 -12.09 -1.39
C SER A 118 -5.90 -11.21 -2.31
N SER A 119 -5.87 -11.49 -3.62
CA SER A 119 -6.75 -10.86 -4.62
C SER A 119 -6.76 -9.33 -4.56
N ILE A 120 -5.58 -8.71 -4.47
CA ILE A 120 -5.46 -7.25 -4.53
C ILE A 120 -6.04 -6.77 -5.87
N SER A 121 -6.82 -5.69 -5.82
CA SER A 121 -7.35 -5.00 -6.99
C SER A 121 -7.22 -3.50 -6.80
N PHE A 122 -6.69 -2.84 -7.83
CA PHE A 122 -6.65 -1.41 -7.97
C PHE A 122 -7.10 -1.04 -9.38
N THR A 123 -7.88 0.03 -9.48
CA THR A 123 -8.25 0.64 -10.76
C THR A 123 -7.97 2.11 -10.65
N ASP A 124 -7.04 2.57 -11.46
CA ASP A 124 -6.75 3.98 -11.56
C ASP A 124 -7.92 4.72 -12.22
N ARG A 125 -8.43 5.71 -11.50
CA ARG A 125 -9.52 6.60 -11.89
C ARG A 125 -9.07 8.05 -11.91
N ASP A 126 -7.81 8.31 -11.62
CA ASP A 126 -7.19 9.51 -12.12
C ASP A 126 -7.02 9.39 -13.64
N LEU A 127 -7.14 10.49 -14.35
CA LEU A 127 -7.10 10.52 -15.82
C LEU A 127 -5.89 11.29 -16.34
N ASP A 128 -5.10 11.86 -15.44
CA ASP A 128 -3.85 12.51 -15.72
C ASP A 128 -2.72 11.52 -15.93
N ALA A 129 -1.72 11.96 -16.69
CA ALA A 129 -0.55 11.13 -16.92
C ALA A 129 0.35 11.19 -15.69
N GLU A 130 0.87 10.03 -15.26
CA GLU A 130 1.82 9.92 -14.15
C GLU A 130 1.20 10.22 -12.77
N GLU A 131 -0.12 10.20 -12.67
CA GLU A 131 -0.90 10.45 -11.47
C GLU A 131 -1.93 9.34 -11.31
N ILE A 132 -2.13 8.89 -10.08
CA ILE A 132 -3.05 7.80 -9.78
C ILE A 132 -4.04 8.20 -8.70
N GLY A 133 -5.20 7.57 -8.74
CA GLY A 133 -6.26 7.78 -7.77
C GLY A 133 -7.32 6.69 -7.84
N GLY A 134 -7.96 6.36 -6.73
CA GLY A 134 -9.00 5.31 -6.73
C GLY A 134 -9.08 4.54 -5.43
N THR A 135 -9.58 3.32 -5.50
CA THR A 135 -9.71 2.43 -4.33
C THR A 135 -8.86 1.20 -4.53
N ILE A 136 -7.98 0.94 -3.56
CA ILE A 136 -7.22 -0.29 -3.45
C ILE A 136 -8.03 -1.22 -2.55
N SER A 137 -8.26 -2.45 -2.99
CA SER A 137 -9.01 -3.45 -2.23
C SER A 137 -8.30 -4.81 -2.25
N TRP A 138 -8.57 -5.64 -1.24
CA TRP A 138 -8.01 -6.98 -1.12
C TRP A 138 -9.01 -7.93 -0.47
N THR A 139 -8.68 -9.21 -0.47
CA THR A 139 -9.39 -10.25 0.27
C THR A 139 -8.66 -10.53 1.59
N GLU A 140 -9.43 -10.66 2.66
CA GLU A 140 -8.96 -11.04 4.00
C GLU A 140 -8.08 -12.31 3.95
N PRO A 141 -7.06 -12.42 4.83
CA PRO A 141 -6.28 -13.64 4.98
C PRO A 141 -7.14 -14.85 5.39
N ALA A 142 -6.63 -16.05 5.14
CA ALA A 142 -7.30 -17.28 5.55
C ALA A 142 -7.36 -17.44 7.08
N ASP A 143 -6.35 -16.92 7.79
CA ASP A 143 -6.31 -16.84 9.25
C ASP A 143 -6.02 -15.38 9.68
N PRO A 144 -7.04 -14.59 10.02
CA PRO A 144 -6.86 -13.20 10.43
C PRO A 144 -6.62 -13.04 11.94
N ALA A 145 -6.52 -14.13 12.72
CA ALA A 145 -6.58 -14.10 14.19
C ALA A 145 -5.53 -13.18 14.83
N LEU A 146 -4.37 -13.04 14.19
CA LEU A 146 -3.22 -12.27 14.67
C LEU A 146 -3.05 -10.92 13.96
N VAL A 147 -3.87 -10.64 12.95
CA VAL A 147 -3.80 -9.40 12.18
C VAL A 147 -4.44 -8.28 13.00
N ALA A 148 -3.66 -7.25 13.31
CA ALA A 148 -4.15 -6.04 13.96
C ALA A 148 -4.55 -4.98 12.92
N HIS A 149 -3.72 -4.80 11.89
CA HIS A 149 -3.90 -3.81 10.83
C HIS A 149 -3.38 -4.34 9.48
N TYR A 150 -3.76 -3.64 8.41
CA TYR A 150 -3.11 -3.68 7.12
C TYR A 150 -2.34 -2.37 6.89
N VAL A 151 -1.22 -2.48 6.19
CA VAL A 151 -0.43 -1.32 5.76
C VAL A 151 -0.28 -1.37 4.25
N VAL A 152 -0.64 -0.28 3.58
CA VAL A 152 -0.65 -0.20 2.12
C VAL A 152 0.43 0.77 1.67
N TYR A 153 1.20 0.37 0.67
CA TYR A 153 2.24 1.21 0.08
C TYR A 153 2.12 1.23 -1.44
N ILE A 154 2.66 2.28 -2.05
CA ILE A 154 3.11 2.29 -3.44
C ILE A 154 4.63 2.08 -3.47
N ALA A 155 5.14 1.31 -4.41
CA ALA A 155 6.56 0.93 -4.45
C ALA A 155 7.06 0.77 -5.89
N GLU A 156 8.39 0.85 -6.05
CA GLU A 156 9.04 0.73 -7.36
C GLU A 156 9.01 -0.71 -7.88
N ASP A 157 9.00 -1.69 -6.97
CA ASP A 157 9.00 -3.11 -7.27
C ASP A 157 8.11 -3.91 -6.31
N GLN A 158 7.92 -5.19 -6.65
CA GLN A 158 7.01 -6.10 -5.94
C GLN A 158 7.51 -6.50 -4.54
N PHE A 159 8.72 -6.10 -4.16
CA PHE A 159 9.36 -6.45 -2.91
C PHE A 159 9.44 -5.26 -1.92
N GLY A 160 8.94 -4.09 -2.29
CA GLY A 160 8.96 -2.91 -1.42
C GLY A 160 10.11 -1.94 -1.66
N GLY A 161 10.79 -2.02 -2.81
CA GLY A 161 11.80 -1.04 -3.21
C GLY A 161 11.26 0.40 -3.15
N ASN A 162 11.94 1.25 -2.36
CA ASN A 162 11.63 2.67 -2.15
C ASN A 162 10.15 2.98 -1.83
N ARG A 163 9.46 2.09 -1.11
CA ARG A 163 8.02 2.22 -0.86
C ARG A 163 7.61 3.50 -0.12
N SER A 164 6.44 4.04 -0.46
CA SER A 164 5.77 5.16 0.20
C SER A 164 4.39 4.74 0.70
N GLN A 165 4.09 5.04 1.97
CA GLN A 165 2.86 4.59 2.61
C GLN A 165 1.65 5.37 2.11
N VAL A 166 0.57 4.65 1.79
CA VAL A 166 -0.72 5.21 1.40
C VAL A 166 -1.58 5.37 2.65
N GLY A 167 -1.90 6.62 2.99
CA GLY A 167 -2.79 6.94 4.10
C GLY A 167 -2.28 6.44 5.47
N SER A 168 -3.21 6.12 6.36
CA SER A 168 -2.92 5.51 7.68
C SER A 168 -3.13 4.00 7.66
N GLU A 169 -2.64 3.31 8.69
CA GLU A 169 -2.92 1.90 8.91
C GLU A 169 -4.44 1.61 8.90
N VAL A 170 -4.81 0.53 8.23
CA VAL A 170 -6.20 0.11 8.02
C VAL A 170 -6.53 -0.96 9.07
N PRO A 171 -7.60 -0.85 9.86
CA PRO A 171 -7.97 -1.88 10.83
C PRO A 171 -8.22 -3.25 10.15
N TRP A 172 -7.91 -4.35 10.84
CA TRP A 172 -8.03 -5.72 10.30
C TRP A 172 -9.42 -6.09 9.74
N ASN A 173 -10.47 -5.40 10.16
CA ASN A 173 -11.85 -5.63 9.70
C ASN A 173 -12.28 -4.71 8.53
N SER A 174 -11.31 -4.10 7.83
CA SER A 174 -11.51 -3.27 6.65
C SER A 174 -10.59 -3.75 5.52
N PHE A 175 -11.14 -3.84 4.31
CA PHE A 175 -10.49 -4.55 3.18
C PHE A 175 -10.23 -3.65 1.97
N ASP A 176 -10.26 -2.35 2.20
CA ASP A 176 -9.96 -1.34 1.19
C ASP A 176 -9.40 -0.06 1.83
N ILE A 177 -8.73 0.72 0.98
CA ILE A 177 -8.30 2.09 1.25
C ILE A 177 -8.47 2.94 0.00
N SER A 178 -8.91 4.19 0.20
CA SER A 178 -9.00 5.15 -0.90
C SER A 178 -7.69 5.91 -1.06
N LEU A 179 -7.12 5.85 -2.25
CA LEU A 179 -6.07 6.73 -2.72
C LEU A 179 -6.74 8.01 -3.23
N LEU A 180 -6.31 9.15 -2.68
CA LEU A 180 -6.77 10.45 -3.16
C LEU A 180 -6.44 10.60 -4.66
N PRO A 181 -7.16 11.44 -5.41
CA PRO A 181 -6.72 11.81 -6.75
C PRO A 181 -5.39 12.59 -6.70
N GLU A 182 -4.76 12.72 -7.86
CA GLU A 182 -3.54 13.47 -8.12
C GLU A 182 -2.33 12.95 -7.31
N GLN A 183 -2.27 11.65 -7.01
CA GLN A 183 -1.10 11.08 -6.35
C GLN A 183 -0.02 10.79 -7.39
N PRO A 184 1.14 11.45 -7.34
CA PRO A 184 2.17 11.24 -8.33
C PRO A 184 2.77 9.84 -8.20
N ILE A 185 2.97 9.14 -9.33
CA ILE A 185 3.69 7.85 -9.35
C ILE A 185 5.21 8.03 -9.36
N ARG A 186 5.70 9.26 -9.19
CA ARG A 186 7.13 9.60 -9.22
C ARG A 186 7.51 10.40 -7.99
N GLU A 187 8.66 10.08 -7.42
CA GLU A 187 9.26 10.92 -6.38
C GLU A 187 9.70 12.27 -6.97
N PRO A 188 9.31 13.40 -6.35
CA PRO A 188 9.52 14.73 -6.93
C PRO A 188 10.98 15.19 -6.98
N ASP A 189 11.94 14.50 -6.34
CA ASP A 189 13.25 15.10 -6.04
C ASP A 189 14.50 14.19 -6.27
N VAL A 190 14.41 13.16 -7.11
CA VAL A 190 15.57 12.26 -7.38
C VAL A 190 16.05 12.35 -8.84
N ALA A 191 17.36 12.53 -9.03
CA ALA A 191 18.02 12.58 -10.34
C ALA A 191 17.93 11.27 -11.15
N VAL A 192 17.50 10.19 -10.49
CA VAL A 192 17.14 8.90 -11.10
C VAL A 192 15.63 8.77 -10.96
N ARG A 193 14.92 8.83 -12.09
CA ARG A 193 13.46 8.68 -12.16
C ARG A 193 13.10 7.20 -12.06
N SER A 194 12.85 6.72 -10.86
CA SER A 194 12.11 5.48 -10.65
C SER A 194 10.63 5.82 -10.48
N GLU A 195 9.77 4.98 -11.05
CA GLU A 195 8.32 5.12 -10.99
C GLU A 195 7.78 4.06 -10.05
N TYR A 196 6.84 4.45 -9.21
CA TYR A 196 6.01 3.52 -8.47
C TYR A 196 5.22 2.68 -9.46
N SER A 197 5.52 1.38 -9.48
CA SER A 197 4.92 0.43 -10.41
C SER A 197 4.06 -0.60 -9.69
N GLN A 198 4.07 -0.62 -8.36
CA GLN A 198 3.37 -1.60 -7.54
C GLN A 198 2.57 -0.94 -6.42
N VAL A 199 1.40 -1.50 -6.14
CA VAL A 199 0.71 -1.40 -4.85
C VAL A 199 1.09 -2.62 -4.03
N LEU A 200 1.44 -2.41 -2.77
CA LEU A 200 1.79 -3.45 -1.82
C LEU A 200 0.82 -3.41 -0.65
N VAL A 201 0.34 -4.56 -0.22
CA VAL A 201 -0.46 -4.70 1.01
C VAL A 201 0.25 -5.67 1.94
N TYR A 202 0.53 -5.18 3.13
CA TYR A 202 1.13 -5.90 4.24
C TYR A 202 0.08 -6.14 5.32
N THR A 203 0.13 -7.30 5.96
CA THR A 203 -0.50 -7.48 7.26
C THR A 203 0.44 -7.09 8.38
N LYS A 204 -0.13 -6.66 9.50
CA LYS A 204 0.61 -6.18 10.66
C LYS A 204 -0.04 -6.69 11.93
N SER A 205 0.74 -7.38 12.75
CA SER A 205 0.34 -7.85 14.07
C SER A 205 0.64 -6.81 15.16
N THR A 206 0.51 -7.20 16.42
CA THR A 206 1.00 -6.39 17.54
C THR A 206 2.52 -6.35 17.67
N LEU A 207 3.24 -7.27 17.01
CA LEU A 207 4.70 -7.34 17.03
C LEU A 207 5.31 -6.57 15.85
N ALA A 208 4.93 -6.92 14.63
CA ALA A 208 5.58 -6.46 13.41
C ALA A 208 4.61 -6.37 12.23
N GLU A 209 5.00 -5.58 11.22
CA GLU A 209 4.49 -5.69 9.85
C GLU A 209 5.21 -6.87 9.20
N GLN A 210 4.50 -7.66 8.41
CA GLN A 210 5.10 -8.75 7.66
C GLN A 210 6.26 -8.25 6.77
N SER A 211 7.29 -9.05 6.55
CA SER A 211 8.44 -8.79 5.71
C SER A 211 8.11 -8.94 4.21
N THR A 212 7.18 -9.84 3.87
CA THR A 212 6.83 -10.18 2.49
C THR A 212 5.43 -9.69 2.10
N PRO A 213 5.28 -8.68 1.22
CA PRO A 213 3.96 -8.19 0.81
C PRO A 213 3.28 -9.11 -0.21
N ILE A 214 1.97 -8.89 -0.37
CA ILE A 214 1.30 -9.17 -1.64
C ILE A 214 1.31 -7.90 -2.49
N SER A 215 1.60 -8.06 -3.77
CA SER A 215 1.77 -6.95 -4.72
C SER A 215 0.76 -6.98 -5.87
N PHE A 216 0.49 -5.80 -6.43
CA PHE A 216 -0.33 -5.60 -7.61
C PHE A 216 0.30 -4.52 -8.49
N ALA A 217 0.44 -4.81 -9.79
CA ALA A 217 1.04 -3.87 -10.73
C ALA A 217 0.10 -2.68 -11.02
N ILE A 218 0.62 -1.47 -10.91
CA ILE A 218 -0.07 -0.24 -11.26
C ILE A 218 -0.12 -0.12 -12.79
N VAL A 219 -1.27 0.32 -13.29
CA VAL A 219 -1.46 0.74 -14.68
C VAL A 219 -2.02 2.15 -14.65
N ASP A 220 -1.18 3.12 -15.03
CA ASP A 220 -1.50 4.55 -15.14
C ASP A 220 -2.50 4.79 -16.28
N VAL A 221 -3.59 5.50 -16.00
CA VAL A 221 -4.64 5.80 -16.97
C VAL A 221 -4.55 7.26 -17.41
N ASN A 222 -4.04 7.49 -18.61
CA ASN A 222 -4.11 8.81 -19.24
C ASN A 222 -5.26 8.89 -20.26
N ALA A 223 -6.25 9.72 -19.97
CA ALA A 223 -7.39 9.97 -20.86
C ALA A 223 -7.50 11.43 -21.29
N SER A 224 -6.40 12.06 -21.68
CA SER A 224 -6.40 13.44 -22.19
C SER A 224 -7.02 13.55 -23.59
N VAL A 225 -7.89 14.55 -23.82
CA VAL A 225 -8.43 14.83 -25.16
C VAL A 225 -7.37 15.47 -26.07
N SER A 226 -7.60 15.49 -27.38
CA SER A 226 -6.68 16.14 -28.35
C SER A 226 -7.41 16.85 -29.48
N GLY A 227 -6.69 17.57 -30.35
CA GLY A 227 -7.25 18.08 -31.61
C GLY A 227 -8.37 19.11 -31.44
N GLY A 228 -8.38 19.83 -30.32
CA GLY A 228 -9.35 20.88 -30.04
C GLY A 228 -9.40 21.94 -31.15
N ALA A 229 -10.61 22.30 -31.56
CA ALA A 229 -10.88 23.31 -32.56
C ALA A 229 -12.15 24.09 -32.21
N PHE A 230 -12.14 25.38 -32.52
CA PHE A 230 -13.30 26.24 -32.42
C PHE A 230 -13.51 26.93 -33.77
N GLN A 231 -14.73 26.82 -34.29
CA GLN A 231 -15.12 27.52 -35.51
C GLN A 231 -16.03 28.68 -35.14
N GLU A 232 -15.47 29.88 -35.17
CA GLU A 232 -16.25 31.10 -34.97
C GLU A 232 -17.23 31.32 -36.13
N GLN A 233 -18.51 31.47 -35.81
CA GLN A 233 -19.63 31.61 -36.73
C GLN A 233 -20.47 32.85 -36.46
N ASP A 234 -20.26 33.52 -35.33
CA ASP A 234 -20.82 34.82 -35.03
C ASP A 234 -20.19 35.90 -35.90
N LEU A 235 -21.01 36.89 -36.26
CA LEU A 235 -20.65 37.99 -37.14
C LEU A 235 -20.45 39.29 -36.38
N ASP A 236 -20.87 39.36 -35.12
CA ASP A 236 -20.80 40.53 -34.28
C ASP A 236 -19.43 40.67 -33.62
N GLU A 237 -18.96 41.92 -33.58
CA GLU A 237 -17.65 42.21 -33.02
C GLU A 237 -17.68 42.03 -31.50
N ALA A 238 -16.81 41.15 -30.99
CA ALA A 238 -16.66 40.79 -29.57
C ALA A 238 -17.65 39.75 -29.03
N GLU A 239 -18.40 39.09 -29.90
CA GLU A 239 -19.20 37.91 -29.56
C GLU A 239 -18.50 36.64 -30.08
N LEU A 240 -18.80 35.51 -29.43
CA LEU A 240 -18.38 34.19 -29.86
C LEU A 240 -19.62 33.36 -30.15
N GLY A 241 -19.58 32.56 -31.20
CA GLY A 241 -20.68 31.66 -31.56
C GLY A 241 -20.18 30.52 -32.42
N GLY A 242 -20.74 29.34 -32.23
CA GLY A 242 -20.44 28.17 -33.05
C GLY A 242 -19.88 26.98 -32.26
N PRO A 243 -19.45 25.93 -32.97
CA PRO A 243 -19.07 24.66 -32.36
C PRO A 243 -17.63 24.68 -31.85
N ILE A 244 -17.46 24.18 -30.64
CA ILE A 244 -16.20 23.70 -30.09
C ILE A 244 -16.17 22.18 -30.27
N THR A 245 -15.11 21.67 -30.89
CA THR A 245 -14.92 20.23 -31.13
C THR A 245 -13.57 19.75 -30.61
N TRP A 246 -13.48 18.48 -30.23
CA TRP A 246 -12.24 17.82 -29.86
C TRP A 246 -12.22 16.39 -30.39
N LYS A 247 -11.07 15.74 -30.25
CA LYS A 247 -10.90 14.31 -30.48
C LYS A 247 -10.86 13.61 -29.12
N ALA A 248 -11.72 12.62 -28.96
CA ALA A 248 -11.75 11.76 -27.79
C ALA A 248 -10.37 11.09 -27.52
N PRO A 249 -10.04 10.80 -26.25
CA PRO A 249 -8.88 9.99 -25.89
C PRO A 249 -8.95 8.58 -26.49
N ALA A 250 -7.81 7.90 -26.53
CA ALA A 250 -7.75 6.52 -27.01
C ALA A 250 -8.36 5.52 -26.01
N ASP A 251 -8.20 5.77 -24.71
CA ASP A 251 -8.81 5.02 -23.63
C ASP A 251 -9.97 5.82 -23.03
N LEU A 252 -11.16 5.22 -23.04
CA LEU A 252 -12.40 5.80 -22.49
C LEU A 252 -12.91 5.03 -21.28
N THR A 253 -12.18 4.01 -20.81
CA THR A 253 -12.66 3.02 -19.84
C THR A 253 -13.21 3.65 -18.57
N HIS A 254 -12.61 4.76 -18.13
CA HIS A 254 -13.00 5.48 -16.92
C HIS A 254 -13.52 6.91 -17.17
N VAL A 255 -13.60 7.34 -18.43
CA VAL A 255 -14.14 8.66 -18.79
C VAL A 255 -15.65 8.61 -18.75
N THR A 256 -16.26 9.44 -17.92
CA THR A 256 -17.72 9.58 -17.81
C THR A 256 -18.24 10.78 -18.60
N HIS A 257 -17.53 11.91 -18.52
CA HIS A 257 -17.93 13.18 -19.12
C HIS A 257 -16.72 13.96 -19.65
N TYR A 258 -17.01 14.98 -20.46
CA TYR A 258 -16.11 16.08 -20.77
C TYR A 258 -16.64 17.38 -20.15
N ASP A 259 -15.73 18.19 -19.62
CA ASP A 259 -16.01 19.53 -19.12
C ASP A 259 -15.27 20.55 -19.98
N VAL A 260 -15.99 21.57 -20.47
CA VAL A 260 -15.44 22.60 -21.37
C VAL A 260 -15.49 23.95 -20.68
N TYR A 261 -14.38 24.67 -20.69
CA TYR A 261 -14.28 25.98 -20.04
C TYR A 261 -13.70 27.03 -20.97
N PHE A 262 -14.17 28.27 -20.79
CA PHE A 262 -13.48 29.46 -21.25
C PHE A 262 -12.56 29.99 -20.16
N VAL A 263 -11.38 30.46 -20.55
CA VAL A 263 -10.35 30.93 -19.61
C VAL A 263 -9.79 32.29 -20.00
N GLU A 264 -9.63 33.16 -19.01
CA GLU A 264 -9.13 34.53 -19.19
C GLU A 264 -7.61 34.59 -19.36
N PHE A 265 -7.13 35.58 -20.14
CA PHE A 265 -5.70 35.92 -20.20
C PHE A 265 -5.25 36.59 -18.89
N PRO A 266 -4.01 36.39 -18.40
CA PRO A 266 -2.89 35.66 -19.00
C PRO A 266 -2.84 34.17 -18.69
N ASP A 267 -3.78 33.65 -17.91
CA ASP A 267 -3.58 32.37 -17.25
C ASP A 267 -4.25 31.21 -18.00
N ALA A 268 -3.53 30.64 -18.95
CA ALA A 268 -3.92 29.38 -19.59
C ALA A 268 -3.95 28.17 -18.62
N THR A 269 -3.60 28.35 -17.34
CA THR A 269 -3.59 27.31 -16.30
C THR A 269 -4.87 27.28 -15.44
N GLY A 270 -5.85 28.15 -15.68
CA GLY A 270 -7.25 27.90 -15.28
C GLY A 270 -7.77 28.55 -13.99
N THR A 271 -7.07 29.52 -13.39
CA THR A 271 -7.56 30.18 -12.15
C THR A 271 -8.85 31.00 -12.32
N ASN A 272 -9.11 31.52 -13.53
CA ASN A 272 -10.35 32.24 -13.90
C ASN A 272 -11.07 31.52 -15.04
N ARG A 273 -11.62 30.33 -14.75
CA ARG A 273 -12.37 29.53 -15.72
C ARG A 273 -13.89 29.68 -15.55
N SER A 274 -14.61 29.74 -16.67
CA SER A 274 -16.08 29.70 -16.70
C SER A 274 -16.51 28.49 -17.51
N GLN A 275 -17.26 27.58 -16.89
CA GLN A 275 -17.76 26.38 -17.57
C GLN A 275 -18.77 26.77 -18.64
N LEU A 276 -18.64 26.15 -19.80
CA LEU A 276 -19.56 26.29 -20.91
C LEU A 276 -20.65 25.22 -20.82
N GLY A 277 -21.83 25.61 -20.34
CA GLY A 277 -22.95 24.68 -20.17
C GLY A 277 -22.69 23.61 -19.12
N ASP A 278 -23.44 22.52 -19.22
CA ASP A 278 -23.27 21.33 -18.38
C ASP A 278 -22.21 20.38 -18.96
N SER A 279 -21.69 19.48 -18.12
CA SER A 279 -20.82 18.38 -18.53
C SER A 279 -21.48 17.55 -19.64
N VAL A 280 -20.72 17.20 -20.67
CA VAL A 280 -21.23 16.39 -21.80
C VAL A 280 -20.81 14.94 -21.64
N GLU A 281 -21.71 13.99 -21.88
CA GLU A 281 -21.43 12.56 -21.74
C GLU A 281 -20.34 12.09 -22.71
N VAL A 282 -19.56 11.09 -22.29
CA VAL A 282 -18.58 10.41 -23.15
C VAL A 282 -19.21 9.97 -24.48
N GLY A 283 -18.48 10.16 -25.58
CA GLY A 283 -18.98 9.99 -26.94
C GLY A 283 -19.49 11.28 -27.59
N THR A 284 -19.80 12.31 -26.81
CA THR A 284 -20.07 13.67 -27.31
C THR A 284 -18.75 14.43 -27.45
N ASN A 285 -18.38 14.79 -28.68
CA ASN A 285 -17.11 15.48 -28.99
C ASN A 285 -17.29 16.89 -29.53
N ILE A 286 -18.44 17.49 -29.20
CA ILE A 286 -18.86 18.80 -29.66
C ILE A 286 -19.73 19.48 -28.61
N ILE A 287 -19.49 20.76 -28.35
CA ILE A 287 -20.40 21.64 -27.62
C ILE A 287 -20.56 22.94 -28.39
N HIS A 288 -21.74 23.55 -28.33
CA HIS A 288 -22.00 24.81 -29.02
C HIS A 288 -21.92 25.95 -28.01
N VAL A 289 -21.20 27.00 -28.38
CA VAL A 289 -21.25 28.27 -27.67
C VAL A 289 -22.65 28.86 -27.87
N PRO A 290 -23.35 29.28 -26.80
CA PRO A 290 -24.63 29.96 -26.93
C PRO A 290 -24.53 31.17 -27.86
N VAL A 291 -25.64 31.49 -28.53
CA VAL A 291 -25.74 32.75 -29.29
C VAL A 291 -25.57 33.96 -28.36
N ASP A 292 -25.06 35.05 -28.91
CA ASP A 292 -24.83 36.32 -28.21
C ASP A 292 -23.86 36.17 -26.99
N PHE A 293 -22.92 35.22 -27.05
CA PHE A 293 -21.95 35.02 -25.98
C PHE A 293 -20.83 36.06 -26.05
N LEU A 294 -20.85 37.01 -25.12
CA LEU A 294 -19.80 38.03 -25.03
C LEU A 294 -18.43 37.41 -24.73
N GLN A 295 -17.45 37.60 -25.62
CA GLN A 295 -16.09 37.06 -25.45
C GLN A 295 -15.42 37.55 -24.16
N GLY A 296 -15.63 38.82 -23.81
CA GLY A 296 -15.00 39.43 -22.63
C GLY A 296 -13.46 39.28 -22.62
N ALA A 297 -12.91 38.82 -21.51
CA ALA A 297 -11.48 38.57 -21.33
C ALA A 297 -11.04 37.14 -21.70
N PHE A 298 -11.96 36.29 -22.18
CA PHE A 298 -11.66 34.90 -22.52
C PHE A 298 -10.75 34.83 -23.75
N SER A 299 -9.67 34.08 -23.59
CA SER A 299 -8.59 33.94 -24.58
C SER A 299 -8.30 32.50 -24.96
N HIS A 300 -8.71 31.54 -24.14
CA HIS A 300 -8.47 30.12 -24.34
C HIS A 300 -9.73 29.30 -24.07
N ILE A 301 -9.78 28.13 -24.68
CA ILE A 301 -10.73 27.07 -24.39
C ILE A 301 -9.94 25.90 -23.81
N GLN A 302 -10.47 25.35 -22.72
CA GLN A 302 -9.97 24.14 -22.08
C GLN A 302 -11.02 23.04 -22.18
N VAL A 303 -10.57 21.82 -22.47
CA VAL A 303 -11.41 20.62 -22.44
C VAL A 303 -10.76 19.61 -21.51
N TYR A 304 -11.53 19.16 -20.53
CA TYR A 304 -11.15 18.20 -19.52
C TYR A 304 -11.90 16.89 -19.72
N THR A 305 -11.30 15.78 -19.33
CA THR A 305 -12.01 14.53 -19.08
C THR A 305 -12.34 14.39 -17.60
N ARG A 306 -13.41 13.65 -17.30
CA ARG A 306 -13.86 13.43 -15.93
C ARG A 306 -14.21 11.98 -15.67
N SER A 307 -13.67 11.41 -14.61
CA SER A 307 -14.03 10.08 -14.12
C SER A 307 -15.09 10.16 -13.02
N SER A 308 -15.46 9.00 -12.46
CA SER A 308 -16.27 8.97 -11.24
C SER A 308 -15.53 9.50 -10.00
N LEU A 309 -14.20 9.65 -10.07
CA LEU A 309 -13.36 10.13 -8.98
C LEU A 309 -13.14 11.64 -9.08
N VAL A 310 -12.61 12.11 -10.21
CA VAL A 310 -12.14 13.49 -10.36
C VAL A 310 -12.24 13.97 -11.82
N GLU A 311 -12.30 15.30 -12.00
CA GLU A 311 -11.99 15.95 -13.29
C GLU A 311 -10.47 16.02 -13.38
N GLN A 312 -9.91 15.70 -14.55
CA GLN A 312 -8.47 15.79 -14.80
C GLN A 312 -7.92 17.17 -14.39
N SER A 313 -6.70 17.22 -13.84
CA SER A 313 -6.02 18.45 -13.47
C SER A 313 -5.33 19.13 -14.67
N THR A 314 -4.90 18.36 -15.68
CA THR A 314 -4.21 18.84 -16.88
C THR A 314 -5.12 18.88 -18.12
N PRO A 315 -5.71 20.03 -18.52
CA PRO A 315 -6.60 20.10 -19.68
C PRO A 315 -5.87 20.08 -21.02
N HIS A 316 -6.62 19.76 -22.07
CA HIS A 316 -6.24 20.17 -23.42
C HIS A 316 -6.63 21.64 -23.67
N VAL A 317 -5.63 22.49 -23.96
CA VAL A 317 -5.79 23.93 -24.17
C VAL A 317 -5.67 24.28 -25.66
N PHE A 318 -6.56 25.14 -26.18
CA PHE A 318 -6.39 25.76 -27.49
C PHE A 318 -7.03 27.15 -27.56
N VAL A 319 -6.60 27.93 -28.55
CA VAL A 319 -7.11 29.28 -28.78
C VAL A 319 -8.29 29.27 -29.75
N PRO A 320 -9.35 30.06 -29.49
CA PRO A 320 -10.37 30.32 -30.48
C PRO A 320 -9.76 31.11 -31.63
N ARG A 321 -9.52 30.46 -32.77
CA ARG A 321 -9.02 31.14 -33.97
C ARG A 321 -10.18 31.86 -34.64
N ARG A 322 -10.19 33.19 -34.60
CA ARG A 322 -11.05 33.96 -35.52
C ARG A 322 -10.61 33.64 -36.94
N SER A 323 -11.55 33.18 -37.78
CA SER A 323 -11.32 33.19 -39.22
C SER A 323 -10.92 34.62 -39.59
N PRO A 324 -9.83 34.85 -40.36
CA PRO A 324 -9.49 36.19 -40.79
C PRO A 324 -10.71 36.72 -41.54
N ALA A 325 -11.41 37.69 -40.94
CA ALA A 325 -12.51 38.36 -41.57
C ALA A 325 -12.04 38.77 -42.97
N CYS A 326 -12.80 38.41 -44.00
CA CYS A 326 -12.59 38.97 -45.33
C CYS A 326 -12.49 40.49 -45.14
N ALA A 327 -11.27 41.02 -45.28
CA ALA A 327 -11.02 42.44 -45.23
C ALA A 327 -11.99 43.08 -46.21
N SER A 328 -13.02 43.73 -45.67
CA SER A 328 -14.02 44.42 -46.47
C SER A 328 -13.27 45.39 -47.35
N HIS A 329 -13.28 45.10 -48.66
CA HIS A 329 -12.94 46.07 -49.68
C HIS A 329 -13.92 47.24 -49.50
N VAL A 330 -13.51 48.25 -48.76
CA VAL A 330 -14.08 49.58 -48.88
C VAL A 330 -13.46 50.16 -50.15
N GLN A 331 -14.26 50.19 -51.21
CA GLN A 331 -14.03 50.99 -52.41
C GLN A 331 -14.06 52.48 -52.05
#